data_AF-A7HAM9-F1
#
_entry.id   AF-A7HAM9-F1
#
_cell.length_a   1.000
_cell.length_b   1.000
_cell.length_c   1.000
_cell.angle_alpha   90.00
_cell.angle_beta   90.00
_cell.angle_gamma   90.00
#
_symmetry.space_group_name_H-M   'P 1'
#
loop_
_entity.id
_entity.type
_entity.pdbx_description
1 polymer ?
#
loop_
_entity_poly.entity_id
_entity_poly.type
_entity_poly.pdbx_seq_one_letter_code
_entity_poly.pdbx_strand_id
1 'polypeptide(L)'
;MRKGAVMLDRRLAVVAALALAPWPRASAQQFPADEAYRAWPCDTGVMTDPFQDESGAIFERDLVGDVAAPTGLRAADSDFLYVRLRVDQDPAPGGNPRPFAWGLLVDSDADPTTYEAMLVADGGTGTVSVYRNTTGIPGDARDPPDSSPASVASWSLRVRSVTAPGSAYGGSADYFVDAAFSWPELQAVGIGPTTPVRVWAATASNDAASGMTGDFACRNGGAPTLGEAWPGTALDPTQDSDGDGFSDATEVQGGTDPNDAGSHPPGPGDVPSLAGGGGCQHGSAGVPALATAAAMAVLAAWRRVRRRM
;
A
#
# COMPACT_ATOMS: atom_id res chain seq x y z
N MET A 1 14.92 -38.74 -74.24
CA MET A 1 14.77 -39.40 -72.92
C MET A 1 15.49 -38.55 -71.86
N ARG A 2 14.76 -38.16 -70.79
CA ARG A 2 15.14 -37.85 -69.38
C ARG A 2 16.50 -37.17 -69.11
N LYS A 3 16.68 -36.20 -68.20
CA LYS A 3 15.90 -35.56 -67.11
C LYS A 3 16.80 -34.44 -66.56
N GLY A 4 16.23 -33.38 -65.97
CA GLY A 4 16.98 -32.58 -64.97
C GLY A 4 16.70 -31.08 -64.94
N ALA A 5 15.44 -30.66 -64.79
CA ALA A 5 15.15 -29.34 -64.24
C ALA A 5 15.15 -29.44 -62.71
N VAL A 6 16.03 -28.71 -62.04
CA VAL A 6 15.90 -28.43 -60.60
C VAL A 6 15.82 -26.92 -60.45
N MET A 7 14.58 -26.45 -60.36
CA MET A 7 14.23 -25.13 -59.88
C MET A 7 13.48 -25.41 -58.57
N LEU A 8 14.11 -25.15 -57.42
CA LEU A 8 13.42 -25.19 -56.13
C LEU A 8 13.96 -24.07 -55.23
N ASP A 9 13.27 -22.94 -55.39
CA ASP A 9 12.67 -22.15 -54.32
C ASP A 9 13.49 -21.95 -53.02
N ARG A 10 14.19 -20.80 -52.95
CA ARG A 10 14.78 -20.28 -51.71
C ARG A 10 13.66 -19.68 -50.85
N ARG A 11 12.99 -20.52 -50.06
CA ARG A 11 12.17 -20.04 -48.94
C ARG A 11 13.10 -19.44 -47.88
N LEU A 12 13.07 -18.11 -47.74
CA LEU A 12 13.62 -17.42 -46.56
C LEU A 12 12.83 -17.89 -45.34
N ALA A 13 13.46 -18.69 -44.48
CA ALA A 13 13.00 -18.85 -43.11
C ALA A 13 13.41 -17.60 -42.33
N VAL A 14 12.44 -16.73 -42.03
CA VAL A 14 12.62 -15.68 -41.02
C VAL A 14 12.56 -16.38 -39.66
N VAL A 15 13.71 -16.61 -39.06
CA VAL A 15 13.81 -17.00 -37.65
C VAL A 15 13.58 -15.72 -36.84
N ALA A 16 12.37 -15.54 -36.33
CA ALA A 16 12.11 -14.54 -35.30
C ALA A 16 12.80 -15.01 -34.02
N ALA A 17 13.95 -14.42 -33.69
CA ALA A 17 14.55 -14.57 -32.38
C ALA A 17 13.66 -13.84 -31.36
N LEU A 18 12.78 -14.56 -30.68
CA LEU A 18 12.15 -14.08 -29.46
C LEU A 18 13.27 -13.85 -28.44
N ALA A 19 13.57 -12.58 -28.17
CA ALA A 19 14.39 -12.22 -27.03
C ALA A 19 13.61 -12.59 -25.76
N LEU A 20 13.97 -13.71 -25.13
CA LEU A 20 13.57 -14.04 -23.77
C LEU A 20 14.27 -13.05 -22.84
N ALA A 21 13.67 -11.89 -22.62
CA ALA A 21 14.07 -11.03 -21.51
C ALA A 21 13.85 -11.85 -20.21
N PRO A 22 14.85 -11.99 -19.32
CA PRO A 22 14.65 -12.65 -18.05
C PRO A 22 13.60 -11.87 -17.27
N TRP A 23 12.50 -12.53 -16.93
CA TRP A 23 11.48 -11.91 -16.08
C TRP A 23 12.13 -11.61 -14.73
N PRO A 24 11.96 -10.39 -14.18
CA PRO A 24 12.46 -10.09 -12.86
C PRO A 24 11.83 -11.10 -11.88
N ARG A 25 12.68 -11.82 -11.14
CA ARG A 25 12.20 -12.60 -10.00
C ARG A 25 11.71 -11.61 -8.96
N ALA A 26 10.47 -11.74 -8.53
CA ALA A 26 9.96 -10.98 -7.40
C ALA A 26 10.88 -11.23 -6.19
N SER A 27 11.41 -10.16 -5.62
CA SER A 27 12.22 -10.19 -4.39
C SER A 27 11.35 -9.74 -3.23
N ALA A 28 11.72 -10.12 -2.01
CA ALA A 28 11.02 -9.64 -0.83
C ALA A 28 11.04 -8.11 -0.78
N GLN A 29 9.93 -7.52 -0.34
CA GLN A 29 9.77 -6.09 -0.27
C GLN A 29 10.82 -5.49 0.66
N GLN A 30 11.41 -4.36 0.22
CA GLN A 30 12.19 -3.53 1.11
C GLN A 30 11.25 -2.64 1.90
N PHE A 31 11.29 -2.77 3.22
CA PHE A 31 10.47 -1.98 4.12
C PHE A 31 11.18 -0.69 4.54
N PRO A 32 10.43 0.38 4.85
CA PRO A 32 10.98 1.62 5.38
C PRO A 32 11.75 1.43 6.70
N ALA A 33 12.58 2.42 7.01
CA ALA A 33 13.20 2.57 8.33
C ALA A 33 12.14 2.96 9.38
N ASP A 34 12.43 2.71 10.65
CA ASP A 34 11.45 2.90 11.73
C ASP A 34 10.99 4.35 11.86
N GLU A 35 11.87 5.32 11.60
CA GLU A 35 11.56 6.75 11.62
C GLU A 35 10.60 7.21 10.51
N ALA A 36 10.36 6.40 9.47
CA ALA A 36 9.41 6.72 8.41
C ALA A 36 7.96 6.45 8.83
N TYR A 37 7.74 5.61 9.85
CA TYR A 37 6.41 5.24 10.29
C TYR A 37 5.76 6.38 11.10
N ARG A 38 4.44 6.53 10.91
CA ARG A 38 3.57 7.46 11.64
C ARG A 38 2.40 6.67 12.21
N ALA A 39 1.99 6.98 13.43
CA ALA A 39 0.88 6.28 14.07
C ALA A 39 -0.43 6.50 13.30
N TRP A 40 -1.30 5.49 13.29
CA TRP A 40 -2.69 5.69 12.91
C TRP A 40 -3.38 6.57 13.96
N PRO A 41 -4.20 7.56 13.56
CA PRO A 41 -5.02 8.29 14.50
C PRO A 41 -6.16 7.39 14.99
N CYS A 42 -6.59 7.66 16.21
CA CYS A 42 -7.58 6.87 16.90
C CYS A 42 -8.26 7.70 17.97
N ASP A 43 -9.58 7.86 17.88
CA ASP A 43 -10.32 8.82 18.70
C ASP A 43 -9.63 10.21 18.70
N THR A 44 -9.13 10.66 19.86
CA THR A 44 -8.46 11.94 20.04
C THR A 44 -6.92 11.82 20.05
N GLY A 45 -6.39 10.63 19.83
CA GLY A 45 -4.96 10.33 19.92
C GLY A 45 -4.46 9.39 18.84
N VAL A 46 -3.55 8.51 19.23
CA VAL A 46 -2.94 7.49 18.37
C VAL A 46 -3.57 6.13 18.65
N MET A 47 -3.49 5.21 17.69
CA MET A 47 -3.95 3.84 17.84
C MET A 47 -3.17 3.14 18.95
N THR A 48 -3.87 2.80 20.02
CA THR A 48 -3.38 2.06 21.18
C THR A 48 -4.21 0.82 21.42
N ASP A 49 -3.66 -0.11 22.18
CA ASP A 49 -4.33 -1.33 22.57
C ASP A 49 -3.73 -1.90 23.86
N PRO A 50 -4.50 -2.01 24.95
CA PRO A 50 -3.98 -2.50 26.22
C PRO A 50 -3.67 -3.99 26.17
N PHE A 51 -2.52 -4.39 26.72
CA PHE A 51 -2.13 -5.80 26.86
C PHE A 51 -3.22 -6.70 27.47
N GLN A 52 -3.56 -7.77 26.76
CA GLN A 52 -4.53 -8.82 27.15
C GLN A 52 -5.90 -8.27 27.56
N ASP A 53 -6.41 -7.26 26.87
CA ASP A 53 -7.76 -6.78 27.11
C ASP A 53 -8.84 -7.68 26.45
N GLU A 54 -8.49 -8.41 25.39
CA GLU A 54 -9.30 -9.49 24.82
C GLU A 54 -8.79 -10.88 25.27
N SER A 55 -9.52 -11.51 26.19
CA SER A 55 -9.19 -12.84 26.72
C SER A 55 -9.02 -13.94 25.66
N GLY A 56 -9.68 -13.78 24.51
CA GLY A 56 -9.59 -14.70 23.38
C GLY A 56 -8.37 -14.48 22.49
N ALA A 57 -7.63 -13.39 22.63
CA ALA A 57 -6.46 -13.04 21.83
C ALA A 57 -5.24 -12.84 22.74
N ILE A 58 -4.31 -13.78 22.69
CA ILE A 58 -3.11 -13.77 23.52
C ILE A 58 -1.88 -13.97 22.64
N PHE A 59 -0.71 -13.58 23.16
CA PHE A 59 0.59 -13.74 22.48
C PHE A 59 0.64 -12.99 21.15
N GLU A 60 1.07 -13.60 20.06
CA GLU A 60 1.18 -12.95 18.76
C GLU A 60 -0.18 -12.46 18.20
N ARG A 61 -1.30 -12.83 18.81
CA ARG A 61 -2.63 -12.32 18.47
C ARG A 61 -3.06 -11.10 19.28
N ASP A 62 -2.43 -10.87 20.42
CA ASP A 62 -2.64 -9.72 21.30
C ASP A 62 -1.94 -8.52 20.65
N LEU A 63 -2.74 -7.57 20.18
CA LEU A 63 -2.26 -6.28 19.73
C LEU A 63 -1.87 -5.47 20.98
N VAL A 64 -0.75 -4.76 20.91
CA VAL A 64 -0.21 -4.09 22.11
C VAL A 64 0.37 -2.72 21.80
N GLY A 65 0.02 -1.75 22.63
CA GLY A 65 0.59 -0.40 22.54
C GLY A 65 -0.11 0.65 23.38
N ASP A 66 0.62 1.73 23.60
CA ASP A 66 0.18 2.91 24.32
C ASP A 66 0.58 4.18 23.54
N VAL A 67 0.37 5.36 24.13
CA VAL A 67 0.69 6.63 23.46
C VAL A 67 2.18 6.82 23.19
N ALA A 68 3.07 6.18 23.97
CA ALA A 68 4.52 6.26 23.78
C ALA A 68 5.03 5.21 22.77
N ALA A 69 4.35 4.07 22.69
CA ALA A 69 4.58 3.02 21.72
C ALA A 69 3.24 2.64 21.05
N PRO A 70 2.82 3.34 19.97
CA PRO A 70 1.51 3.13 19.34
C PRO A 70 1.35 1.76 18.71
N THR A 71 0.18 1.13 18.83
CA THR A 71 -0.10 -0.23 18.35
C THR A 71 -0.04 -0.34 16.83
N GLY A 72 -0.68 0.60 16.13
CA GLY A 72 -0.72 0.63 14.68
C GLY A 72 0.00 1.84 14.10
N LEU A 73 0.83 1.59 13.10
CA LEU A 73 1.53 2.62 12.34
C LEU A 73 1.41 2.36 10.84
N ARG A 74 1.74 3.40 10.06
CA ARG A 74 1.85 3.34 8.61
C ARG A 74 3.03 4.13 8.09
N ALA A 75 3.49 3.74 6.92
CA ALA A 75 4.37 4.52 6.05
C ALA A 75 3.93 4.30 4.60
N ALA A 76 4.40 5.15 3.69
CA ALA A 76 4.09 5.03 2.28
C ALA A 76 5.31 5.41 1.43
N ASP A 77 5.34 4.87 0.21
CA ASP A 77 6.17 5.36 -0.89
C ASP A 77 5.34 5.41 -2.19
N SER A 78 5.97 5.61 -3.35
CA SER A 78 5.28 5.69 -4.63
C SER A 78 4.59 4.41 -5.08
N ASP A 79 4.95 3.25 -4.52
CA ASP A 79 4.49 1.93 -4.94
C ASP A 79 3.61 1.24 -3.88
N PHE A 80 3.86 1.51 -2.59
CA PHE A 80 3.28 0.77 -1.47
C PHE A 80 2.76 1.65 -0.34
N LEU A 81 1.66 1.18 0.25
CA LEU A 81 1.34 1.39 1.65
C LEU A 81 2.04 0.31 2.49
N TYR A 82 2.68 0.72 3.58
CA TYR A 82 3.24 -0.16 4.59
C TYR A 82 2.43 -0.04 5.87
N VAL A 83 1.78 -1.13 6.27
CA VAL A 83 1.09 -1.25 7.55
C VAL A 83 2.01 -1.92 8.55
N ARG A 84 2.10 -1.38 9.75
CA ARG A 84 2.86 -1.93 10.87
C ARG A 84 1.96 -2.09 12.07
N LEU A 85 1.83 -3.32 12.57
CA LEU A 85 1.06 -3.64 13.78
C LEU A 85 2.00 -4.21 14.85
N ARG A 86 1.89 -3.74 16.09
CA ARG A 86 2.63 -4.29 17.22
C ARG A 86 1.83 -5.38 17.93
N VAL A 87 2.50 -6.49 18.23
CA VAL A 87 1.95 -7.67 18.90
C VAL A 87 2.88 -8.17 20.02
N ASP A 88 2.34 -8.82 21.05
CA ASP A 88 3.07 -9.26 22.27
C ASP A 88 4.17 -10.32 22.01
N GLN A 89 4.02 -11.17 20.99
CA GLN A 89 5.00 -12.22 20.64
C GLN A 89 5.29 -12.28 19.15
N ASP A 90 6.34 -13.02 18.79
CA ASP A 90 6.76 -13.19 17.40
C ASP A 90 5.66 -13.89 16.57
N PRO A 91 5.05 -13.19 15.60
CA PRO A 91 4.03 -13.74 14.69
C PRO A 91 4.61 -14.71 13.67
N ALA A 92 5.93 -14.73 13.46
CA ALA A 92 6.59 -15.63 12.51
C ALA A 92 7.93 -16.19 13.04
N PRO A 93 7.93 -17.02 14.10
CA PRO A 93 9.14 -17.54 14.71
C PRO A 93 10.03 -18.28 13.71
N GLY A 94 11.28 -17.83 13.57
CA GLY A 94 12.24 -18.38 12.62
C GLY A 94 11.82 -18.21 11.15
N GLY A 95 10.98 -17.22 10.85
CA GLY A 95 10.46 -16.93 9.51
C GLY A 95 9.25 -17.75 9.10
N ASN A 96 8.69 -18.59 9.98
CA ASN A 96 7.49 -19.38 9.70
C ASN A 96 6.29 -18.70 10.35
N PRO A 97 5.36 -18.15 9.56
CA PRO A 97 4.21 -17.45 10.13
C PRO A 97 3.32 -18.41 10.92
N ARG A 98 2.84 -17.93 12.06
CA ARG A 98 1.80 -18.59 12.85
C ARG A 98 0.48 -18.56 12.06
N PRO A 99 -0.40 -19.56 12.22
CA PRO A 99 -1.60 -19.70 11.40
C PRO A 99 -2.74 -18.77 11.87
N PHE A 100 -2.42 -17.47 11.99
CA PHE A 100 -3.31 -16.38 12.39
C PHE A 100 -3.25 -15.28 11.32
N ALA A 101 -4.11 -14.28 11.45
CA ALA A 101 -4.12 -13.14 10.55
C ALA A 101 -4.04 -11.82 11.31
N TRP A 102 -3.44 -10.83 10.67
CA TRP A 102 -3.25 -9.47 11.19
C TRP A 102 -3.54 -8.47 10.09
N GLY A 103 -4.26 -7.40 10.39
CA GLY A 103 -4.68 -6.49 9.34
C GLY A 103 -5.45 -5.28 9.81
N LEU A 104 -5.98 -4.56 8.83
CA LEU A 104 -6.84 -3.39 9.02
C LEU A 104 -8.23 -3.65 8.43
N LEU A 105 -9.25 -3.17 9.12
CA LEU A 105 -10.56 -2.84 8.55
C LEU A 105 -10.53 -1.35 8.18
N VAL A 106 -11.02 -1.00 6.99
CA VAL A 106 -10.93 0.35 6.43
C VAL A 106 -12.32 0.86 6.03
N ASP A 107 -12.79 1.90 6.72
CA ASP A 107 -13.90 2.76 6.31
C ASP A 107 -13.36 3.83 5.36
N SER A 108 -14.03 4.02 4.24
CA SER A 108 -13.65 4.93 3.15
C SER A 108 -14.82 5.77 2.63
N ASP A 109 -16.05 5.51 3.09
CA ASP A 109 -17.25 6.25 2.70
C ASP A 109 -17.79 7.17 3.80
N ALA A 110 -17.08 7.22 4.92
CA ALA A 110 -17.39 7.99 6.12
C ALA A 110 -18.61 7.49 6.91
N ASP A 111 -19.08 6.27 6.67
CA ASP A 111 -19.94 5.53 7.58
C ASP A 111 -19.07 4.68 8.53
N PRO A 112 -18.82 5.14 9.78
CA PRO A 112 -17.94 4.42 10.70
C PRO A 112 -18.56 3.11 11.19
N THR A 113 -19.82 2.80 10.84
CA THR A 113 -20.49 1.58 11.29
C THR A 113 -20.13 0.37 10.45
N THR A 114 -19.51 0.55 9.29
CA THR A 114 -19.05 -0.53 8.40
C THR A 114 -17.59 -0.31 7.99
N TYR A 115 -17.06 -1.25 7.20
CA TYR A 115 -15.77 -1.12 6.52
C TYR A 115 -15.96 -1.55 5.06
N GLU A 116 -15.23 -0.93 4.13
CA GLU A 116 -15.33 -1.22 2.69
C GLU A 116 -14.16 -2.07 2.20
N ALA A 117 -13.03 -2.02 2.90
CA ALA A 117 -11.87 -2.85 2.59
C ALA A 117 -11.24 -3.47 3.83
N MET A 118 -10.68 -4.66 3.64
CA MET A 118 -9.91 -5.36 4.67
C MET A 118 -8.54 -5.75 4.10
N LEU A 119 -7.48 -5.28 4.75
CA LEU A 119 -6.09 -5.43 4.33
C LEU A 119 -5.39 -6.38 5.31
N VAL A 120 -4.95 -7.55 4.85
CA VAL A 120 -4.57 -8.63 5.75
C VAL A 120 -3.26 -9.30 5.35
N ALA A 121 -2.39 -9.54 6.33
CA ALA A 121 -1.36 -10.56 6.29
C ALA A 121 -1.87 -11.83 7.01
N ASP A 122 -2.05 -12.92 6.27
CA ASP A 122 -2.59 -14.19 6.75
C ASP A 122 -1.50 -15.26 6.75
N GLY A 123 -1.08 -15.67 7.95
CA GLY A 123 -0.02 -16.64 8.15
C GLY A 123 -0.45 -18.09 7.96
N GLY A 124 -1.75 -18.39 8.06
CA GLY A 124 -2.30 -19.73 7.83
C GLY A 124 -2.29 -20.11 6.36
N THR A 125 -2.59 -19.15 5.49
CA THR A 125 -2.53 -19.27 4.04
C THR A 125 -1.18 -18.87 3.46
N GLY A 126 -0.37 -18.11 4.21
CA GLY A 126 0.91 -17.57 3.75
C GLY A 126 0.73 -16.47 2.69
N THR A 127 -0.32 -15.66 2.84
CA THR A 127 -0.70 -14.63 1.86
C THR A 127 -0.83 -13.24 2.46
N VAL A 128 -0.76 -12.23 1.60
CA VAL A 128 -1.22 -10.87 1.87
C VAL A 128 -2.35 -10.58 0.91
N SER A 129 -3.51 -10.22 1.45
CA SER A 129 -4.75 -10.13 0.70
C SER A 129 -5.46 -8.81 0.96
N VAL A 130 -6.08 -8.26 -0.08
CA VAL A 130 -7.01 -7.13 0.03
C VAL A 130 -8.40 -7.63 -0.32
N TYR A 131 -9.34 -7.45 0.58
CA TYR A 131 -10.74 -7.80 0.39
C TYR A 131 -11.59 -6.56 0.22
N ARG A 132 -12.73 -6.73 -0.45
CA ARG A 132 -13.84 -5.77 -0.41
C ARG A 132 -14.93 -6.29 0.51
N ASN A 133 -15.61 -5.37 1.16
CA ASN A 133 -16.89 -5.63 1.80
C ASN A 133 -17.92 -4.65 1.23
N THR A 134 -18.95 -5.18 0.56
CA THR A 134 -19.98 -4.36 -0.10
C THR A 134 -21.34 -4.42 0.61
N THR A 135 -21.49 -5.34 1.55
CA THR A 135 -22.72 -5.61 2.29
C THR A 135 -22.46 -5.67 3.79
N GLY A 136 -21.72 -4.66 4.27
CA GLY A 136 -21.28 -4.58 5.66
C GLY A 136 -22.42 -4.72 6.68
N ILE A 137 -22.15 -5.41 7.78
CA ILE A 137 -23.06 -5.49 8.93
C ILE A 137 -22.74 -4.33 9.90
N PRO A 138 -23.65 -3.36 10.06
CA PRO A 138 -23.39 -2.19 10.89
C PRO A 138 -23.05 -2.56 12.34
N GLY A 139 -21.94 -2.03 12.84
CA GLY A 139 -21.45 -2.21 14.19
C GLY A 139 -20.71 -3.53 14.45
N ASP A 140 -20.62 -4.41 13.47
CA ASP A 140 -19.95 -5.70 13.62
C ASP A 140 -18.55 -5.66 12.99
N ALA A 141 -17.52 -5.50 13.82
CA ALA A 141 -16.13 -5.55 13.37
C ALA A 141 -15.69 -6.96 12.93
N ARG A 142 -16.48 -8.00 13.24
CA ARG A 142 -16.20 -9.39 12.86
C ARG A 142 -16.90 -9.78 11.58
N ASP A 143 -17.62 -8.86 10.96
CA ASP A 143 -18.28 -9.07 9.68
C ASP A 143 -17.25 -9.56 8.65
N PRO A 144 -17.42 -10.78 8.10
CA PRO A 144 -16.49 -11.31 7.12
C PRO A 144 -16.61 -10.55 5.80
N PRO A 145 -15.53 -10.47 5.00
CA PRO A 145 -15.64 -9.92 3.65
C PRO A 145 -16.61 -10.77 2.80
N ASP A 146 -17.49 -10.10 2.07
CA ASP A 146 -18.52 -10.76 1.26
C ASP A 146 -18.03 -11.25 -0.12
N SER A 147 -16.75 -11.02 -0.43
CA SER A 147 -16.14 -11.33 -1.72
C SER A 147 -14.79 -12.06 -1.60
N SER A 148 -14.40 -12.75 -2.68
CA SER A 148 -13.03 -13.23 -2.81
C SER A 148 -12.05 -12.06 -2.78
N PRO A 149 -10.78 -12.26 -2.33
CA PRO A 149 -9.79 -11.20 -2.33
C PRO A 149 -9.69 -10.51 -3.70
N ALA A 150 -9.71 -9.18 -3.70
CA ALA A 150 -9.43 -8.36 -4.88
C ALA A 150 -7.97 -8.52 -5.33
N SER A 151 -7.08 -8.84 -4.39
CA SER A 151 -5.68 -9.17 -4.66
C SER A 151 -5.15 -10.20 -3.67
N VAL A 152 -4.15 -10.96 -4.11
CA VAL A 152 -3.41 -11.93 -3.28
C VAL A 152 -1.93 -11.88 -3.67
N ALA A 153 -1.08 -11.64 -2.69
CA ALA A 153 0.37 -11.71 -2.78
C ALA A 153 0.93 -12.73 -1.77
N SER A 154 2.19 -13.12 -1.92
CA SER A 154 2.82 -14.09 -1.01
C SER A 154 3.36 -13.38 0.24
N TRP A 155 3.13 -13.99 1.41
CA TRP A 155 3.68 -13.54 2.70
C TRP A 155 5.18 -13.30 2.63
N SER A 156 5.95 -14.26 2.08
CA SER A 156 7.42 -14.15 2.02
C SER A 156 7.92 -13.00 1.16
N LEU A 157 7.05 -12.39 0.34
CA LEU A 157 7.37 -11.23 -0.48
C LEU A 157 6.89 -9.91 0.14
N ARG A 158 5.88 -9.94 1.02
CA ARG A 158 5.14 -8.76 1.46
C ARG A 158 5.11 -8.54 2.96
N VAL A 159 5.65 -9.47 3.75
CA VAL A 159 5.57 -9.42 5.21
C VAL A 159 6.94 -9.67 5.84
N ARG A 160 7.23 -8.94 6.92
CA ARG A 160 8.31 -9.29 7.85
C ARG A 160 7.80 -9.26 9.29
N SER A 161 8.35 -10.16 10.11
CA SER A 161 8.30 -10.08 11.57
C SER A 161 9.64 -9.53 12.04
N VAL A 162 9.61 -8.48 12.86
CA VAL A 162 10.81 -7.89 13.48
C VAL A 162 10.50 -7.52 14.92
N THR A 163 11.50 -7.57 15.80
CA THR A 163 11.31 -7.12 17.19
C THR A 163 10.93 -5.64 17.22
N ALA A 164 9.94 -5.27 18.04
CA ALA A 164 9.54 -3.90 18.27
C ALA A 164 10.40 -3.30 19.40
N PRO A 165 11.37 -2.42 19.09
CA PRO A 165 12.24 -1.87 20.12
C PRO A 165 11.48 -0.93 21.04
N GLY A 166 11.86 -0.93 22.33
CA GLY A 166 11.34 0.02 23.31
C GLY A 166 10.03 -0.39 23.97
N SER A 167 9.50 -1.58 23.67
CA SER A 167 8.33 -2.13 24.35
C SER A 167 8.56 -3.59 24.75
N ALA A 168 7.91 -3.99 25.83
CA ALA A 168 7.92 -5.36 26.34
C ALA A 168 6.65 -5.61 27.17
N TYR A 169 5.49 -5.50 26.53
CA TYR A 169 4.22 -5.86 27.17
C TYR A 169 4.28 -7.36 27.56
N GLY A 170 3.56 -7.75 28.61
CA GLY A 170 3.64 -9.12 29.14
C GLY A 170 5.00 -9.58 29.72
N GLY A 171 6.06 -8.76 29.67
CA GLY A 171 7.40 -9.07 30.17
C GLY A 171 8.34 -9.77 29.16
N SER A 172 7.91 -9.91 27.92
CA SER A 172 8.68 -10.42 26.78
C SER A 172 8.87 -9.34 25.72
N ALA A 173 9.77 -9.55 24.75
CA ALA A 173 9.92 -8.61 23.66
C ALA A 173 8.70 -8.64 22.74
N ASP A 174 8.14 -7.47 22.44
CA ASP A 174 7.08 -7.33 21.44
C ASP A 174 7.65 -7.37 20.02
N TYR A 175 6.78 -7.55 19.03
CA TYR A 175 7.14 -7.65 17.62
C TYR A 175 6.25 -6.76 16.76
N PHE A 176 6.78 -6.35 15.61
CA PHE A 176 6.02 -5.75 14.53
C PHE A 176 5.70 -6.79 13.46
N VAL A 177 4.44 -6.85 13.06
CA VAL A 177 4.00 -7.38 11.76
C VAL A 177 4.01 -6.22 10.78
N ASP A 178 5.02 -6.15 9.92
CA ASP A 178 5.05 -5.19 8.82
C ASP A 178 4.52 -5.86 7.55
N ALA A 179 3.49 -5.30 6.93
CA ALA A 179 2.88 -5.77 5.70
C ALA A 179 2.84 -4.67 4.64
N ALA A 180 3.17 -5.01 3.39
CA ALA A 180 3.16 -4.09 2.26
C ALA A 180 1.98 -4.39 1.31
N PHE A 181 1.23 -3.34 0.97
CA PHE A 181 0.08 -3.37 0.05
C PHE A 181 0.34 -2.40 -1.09
N SER A 182 0.27 -2.85 -2.34
CA SER A 182 0.58 -1.94 -3.46
C SER A 182 -0.59 -0.98 -3.73
N TRP A 183 -0.28 0.22 -4.19
CA TRP A 183 -1.31 1.18 -4.58
C TRP A 183 -2.26 0.66 -5.67
N PRO A 184 -1.82 -0.07 -6.72
CA PRO A 184 -2.75 -0.67 -7.67
C PRO A 184 -3.73 -1.67 -7.04
N GLU A 185 -3.30 -2.44 -6.04
CA GLU A 185 -4.16 -3.38 -5.32
C GLU A 185 -5.22 -2.64 -4.47
N LEU A 186 -4.84 -1.53 -3.83
CA LEU A 186 -5.76 -0.69 -3.05
C LEU A 186 -6.72 0.11 -3.93
N GLN A 187 -6.24 0.63 -5.07
CA GLN A 187 -7.08 1.29 -6.07
C GLN A 187 -8.12 0.33 -6.64
N ALA A 188 -7.78 -0.97 -6.75
CA ALA A 188 -8.72 -2.01 -7.11
C ALA A 188 -9.81 -2.26 -6.05
N VAL A 189 -9.79 -1.59 -4.90
CA VAL A 189 -10.93 -1.54 -3.95
C VAL A 189 -11.45 -0.12 -3.73
N GLY A 190 -11.03 0.84 -4.56
CA GLY A 190 -11.51 2.23 -4.50
C GLY A 190 -10.73 3.13 -3.55
N ILE A 191 -9.61 2.66 -2.99
CA ILE A 191 -8.84 3.40 -2.00
C ILE A 191 -7.48 3.82 -2.60
N GLY A 192 -7.21 5.13 -2.57
CA GLY A 192 -5.94 5.72 -2.99
C GLY A 192 -5.15 6.31 -1.81
N PRO A 193 -3.97 6.88 -2.08
CA PRO A 193 -3.11 7.47 -1.04
C PRO A 193 -3.80 8.56 -0.22
N THR A 194 -4.64 9.37 -0.88
CA THR A 194 -5.31 10.55 -0.33
C THR A 194 -6.78 10.33 -0.02
N THR A 195 -7.29 9.10 -0.22
CA THR A 195 -8.68 8.77 0.13
C THR A 195 -8.86 8.97 1.64
N PRO A 196 -9.82 9.79 2.09
CA PRO A 196 -10.16 9.88 3.49
C PRO A 196 -10.60 8.53 4.02
N VAL A 197 -9.97 8.06 5.09
CA VAL A 197 -10.25 6.76 5.69
C VAL A 197 -10.32 6.84 7.21
N ARG A 198 -11.03 5.89 7.79
CA ARG A 198 -10.84 5.43 9.17
C ARG A 198 -10.40 3.99 9.16
N VAL A 199 -9.54 3.64 10.11
CA VAL A 199 -9.00 2.29 10.20
C VAL A 199 -9.10 1.75 11.62
N TRP A 200 -9.31 0.44 11.68
CA TRP A 200 -9.19 -0.34 12.90
C TRP A 200 -8.19 -1.46 12.65
N ALA A 201 -7.26 -1.68 13.58
CA ALA A 201 -6.38 -2.83 13.49
C ALA A 201 -7.00 -4.01 14.21
N ALA A 202 -6.89 -5.18 13.62
CA ALA A 202 -7.48 -6.38 14.17
C ALA A 202 -6.62 -7.61 13.92
N THR A 203 -6.86 -8.66 14.70
CA THR A 203 -6.30 -10.00 14.46
C THR A 203 -7.41 -11.03 14.25
N ALA A 204 -7.05 -12.22 13.76
CA ALA A 204 -7.96 -13.35 13.64
C ALA A 204 -7.34 -14.62 14.23
N SER A 205 -8.19 -15.48 14.79
CA SER A 205 -7.77 -16.79 15.31
C SER A 205 -7.52 -17.84 14.23
N ASN A 206 -7.91 -17.53 12.99
CA ASN A 206 -7.91 -18.41 11.83
C ASN A 206 -7.71 -17.57 10.57
N ASP A 207 -8.23 -18.05 9.44
CA ASP A 207 -8.22 -17.30 8.18
C ASP A 207 -9.06 -16.02 8.28
N ALA A 208 -8.58 -14.95 7.65
CA ALA A 208 -9.29 -13.68 7.66
C ALA A 208 -10.56 -13.68 6.79
N ALA A 209 -10.74 -14.65 5.89
CA ALA A 209 -11.98 -14.78 5.12
C ALA A 209 -13.19 -15.10 6.02
N SER A 210 -12.95 -15.59 7.23
CA SER A 210 -13.98 -15.82 8.25
C SER A 210 -14.22 -14.61 9.17
N GLY A 211 -13.58 -13.47 8.89
CA GLY A 211 -13.66 -12.24 9.68
C GLY A 211 -12.53 -12.08 10.70
N MET A 212 -12.30 -10.84 11.14
CA MET A 212 -11.27 -10.49 12.12
C MET A 212 -11.79 -10.69 13.55
N THR A 213 -11.67 -11.93 14.03
CA THR A 213 -12.32 -12.41 15.27
C THR A 213 -11.44 -12.39 16.52
N GLY A 214 -10.19 -11.97 16.39
CA GLY A 214 -9.23 -11.91 17.46
C GLY A 214 -9.31 -10.59 18.21
N ASP A 215 -8.16 -9.95 18.31
CA ASP A 215 -7.99 -8.69 19.00
C ASP A 215 -8.35 -7.50 18.12
N PHE A 216 -8.56 -6.34 18.74
CA PHE A 216 -9.07 -5.16 18.05
C PHE A 216 -8.60 -3.85 18.67
N ALA A 217 -7.55 -3.28 18.08
CA ALA A 217 -7.08 -1.97 18.46
C ALA A 217 -8.01 -0.86 17.95
N CYS A 218 -7.89 0.30 18.58
CA CYS A 218 -8.79 1.43 18.42
C CYS A 218 -10.13 1.32 19.13
N ARG A 219 -10.19 0.55 20.21
CA ARG A 219 -11.25 0.62 21.22
C ARG A 219 -10.78 0.08 22.56
N ASN A 220 -10.68 0.92 23.59
CA ASN A 220 -10.23 0.47 24.91
C ASN A 220 -11.31 -0.37 25.61
N GLY A 221 -11.10 -1.69 25.74
CA GLY A 221 -11.78 -2.53 26.74
C GLY A 221 -13.25 -2.84 26.49
N GLY A 222 -13.58 -3.42 25.33
CA GLY A 222 -14.90 -3.95 25.02
C GLY A 222 -14.92 -4.77 23.73
N ALA A 223 -16.04 -5.47 23.45
CA ALA A 223 -16.18 -6.21 22.21
C ALA A 223 -15.93 -5.29 20.99
N PRO A 224 -15.29 -5.81 19.93
CA PRO A 224 -14.94 -5.02 18.76
C PRO A 224 -16.22 -4.60 18.06
N THR A 225 -16.54 -3.31 18.10
CA THR A 225 -17.68 -2.76 17.36
C THR A 225 -17.24 -1.55 16.56
N LEU A 226 -17.71 -1.51 15.33
CA LEU A 226 -17.64 -0.33 14.48
C LEU A 226 -18.70 0.69 14.94
N GLY A 227 -18.53 1.96 14.60
CA GLY A 227 -19.57 2.98 14.75
C GLY A 227 -19.18 4.23 15.54
N GLU A 228 -17.98 4.29 16.11
CA GLU A 228 -17.47 5.54 16.69
C GLU A 228 -16.86 6.42 15.61
N ALA A 229 -17.28 7.69 15.58
CA ALA A 229 -16.87 8.65 14.57
C ALA A 229 -15.75 9.55 15.11
N TRP A 230 -14.50 9.24 14.78
CA TRP A 230 -13.39 10.19 14.86
C TRP A 230 -13.09 10.80 13.49
N PRO A 231 -12.32 11.91 13.43
CA PRO A 231 -11.86 12.44 12.16
C PRO A 231 -11.08 11.39 11.36
N GLY A 232 -11.32 11.34 10.06
CA GLY A 232 -10.56 10.47 9.17
C GLY A 232 -9.10 10.91 9.03
N THR A 233 -8.38 10.19 8.19
CA THR A 233 -6.99 10.48 7.79
C THR A 233 -6.77 10.06 6.35
N ALA A 234 -5.58 10.29 5.80
CA ALA A 234 -5.11 9.66 4.57
C ALA A 234 -4.25 8.40 4.86
N LEU A 235 -4.23 7.46 3.91
CA LEU A 235 -3.38 6.26 3.98
C LEU A 235 -1.89 6.61 3.86
N ASP A 236 -1.53 7.55 2.99
CA ASP A 236 -0.18 8.11 2.95
C ASP A 236 -0.07 9.21 4.03
N PRO A 237 0.77 9.04 5.06
CA PRO A 237 0.91 10.03 6.13
C PRO A 237 1.79 11.24 5.76
N THR A 238 2.33 11.28 4.55
CA THR A 238 3.30 12.29 4.10
C THR A 238 2.91 12.99 2.80
N GLN A 239 1.85 12.55 2.15
CA GLN A 239 1.30 13.21 0.97
C GLN A 239 0.78 14.60 1.36
N ASP A 240 1.17 15.60 0.57
CA ASP A 240 0.76 17.00 0.67
C ASP A 240 0.40 17.43 -0.77
N SER A 241 -0.89 17.45 -1.05
CA SER A 241 -1.45 17.53 -2.40
C SER A 241 -1.41 18.95 -2.97
N ASP A 242 -1.45 19.99 -2.13
CA ASP A 242 -1.39 21.40 -2.55
C ASP A 242 -0.05 22.10 -2.26
N GLY A 243 0.83 21.47 -1.50
CA GLY A 243 2.21 21.89 -1.25
C GLY A 243 2.33 22.99 -0.19
N ASP A 244 1.34 23.16 0.68
CA ASP A 244 1.33 24.22 1.69
C ASP A 244 2.13 23.87 2.96
N GLY A 245 2.58 22.62 3.08
CA GLY A 245 3.37 22.10 4.20
C GLY A 245 2.56 21.35 5.26
N PHE A 246 1.25 21.20 5.08
CA PHE A 246 0.41 20.29 5.85
C PHE A 246 0.13 19.04 5.01
N SER A 247 0.26 17.86 5.61
CA SER A 247 -0.10 16.63 4.91
C SER A 247 -1.61 16.50 4.78
N ASP A 248 -2.07 15.86 3.71
CA ASP A 248 -3.47 15.49 3.50
C ASP A 248 -4.02 14.73 4.72
N ALA A 249 -3.18 13.92 5.37
CA ALA A 249 -3.55 13.20 6.58
C ALA A 249 -3.88 14.16 7.74
N THR A 250 -3.05 15.19 7.96
CA THR A 250 -3.24 16.21 8.99
C THR A 250 -4.42 17.11 8.69
N GLU A 251 -4.64 17.47 7.42
CA GLU A 251 -5.76 18.30 6.98
C GLU A 251 -7.10 17.58 7.08
N VAL A 252 -7.19 16.34 6.61
CA VAL A 252 -8.41 15.51 6.78
C VAL A 252 -8.74 15.35 8.26
N GLN A 253 -7.72 15.15 9.11
CA GLN A 253 -7.92 15.05 10.56
C GLN A 253 -8.37 16.38 11.17
N GLY A 254 -7.85 17.51 10.66
CA GLY A 254 -8.22 18.86 11.05
C GLY A 254 -9.56 19.34 10.48
N GLY A 255 -10.15 18.60 9.54
CA GLY A 255 -11.37 18.97 8.83
C GLY A 255 -11.19 20.12 7.83
N THR A 256 -9.97 20.30 7.32
CA THR A 256 -9.66 21.27 6.26
C THR A 256 -9.57 20.58 4.89
N ASP A 257 -9.30 21.33 3.81
CA ASP A 257 -9.37 20.79 2.44
C ASP A 257 -7.96 20.52 1.90
N PRO A 258 -7.55 19.25 1.71
CA PRO A 258 -6.20 18.88 1.27
C PRO A 258 -5.78 19.38 -0.13
N ASN A 259 -6.70 20.02 -0.86
CA ASN A 259 -6.44 20.50 -2.21
C ASN A 259 -6.51 22.03 -2.31
N ASP A 260 -6.62 22.73 -1.18
CA ASP A 260 -6.67 24.19 -1.09
C ASP A 260 -5.63 24.71 -0.09
N ALA A 261 -4.50 25.21 -0.61
CA ALA A 261 -3.39 25.74 0.20
C ALA A 261 -3.76 26.94 1.10
N GLY A 262 -4.98 27.48 0.98
CA GLY A 262 -5.54 28.46 1.92
C GLY A 262 -6.34 27.86 3.08
N SER A 263 -6.53 26.55 3.11
CA SER A 263 -7.41 25.78 3.99
C SER A 263 -6.58 24.83 4.85
N HIS A 264 -5.87 25.37 5.84
CA HIS A 264 -4.99 24.58 6.69
C HIS A 264 -5.47 24.53 8.15
N PRO A 265 -5.14 23.46 8.90
CA PRO A 265 -5.46 23.39 10.32
C PRO A 265 -4.60 24.38 11.14
N PRO A 266 -4.94 24.62 12.41
CA PRO A 266 -4.11 25.43 13.29
C PRO A 266 -2.84 24.66 13.70
N GLY A 267 -1.66 25.26 13.54
CA GLY A 267 -0.40 24.69 14.01
C GLY A 267 0.75 24.87 13.02
N PRO A 268 1.93 24.32 13.32
CA PRO A 268 2.98 24.16 12.32
C PRO A 268 2.66 22.99 11.37
N GLY A 269 3.10 23.11 10.12
CA GLY A 269 3.07 22.00 9.15
C GLY A 269 3.89 20.79 9.60
N ASP A 270 3.48 19.62 9.16
CA ASP A 270 4.03 18.30 9.54
C ASP A 270 4.87 17.65 8.44
N VAL A 271 4.88 18.22 7.24
CA VAL A 271 5.78 17.84 6.14
C VAL A 271 6.69 19.01 5.76
N PRO A 272 7.89 18.74 5.22
CA PRO A 272 8.75 19.80 4.73
C PRO A 272 8.04 20.56 3.59
N SER A 273 7.61 21.80 3.85
CA SER A 273 7.08 22.68 2.81
C SER A 273 8.08 22.75 1.67
N LEU A 274 7.68 22.27 0.50
CA LEU A 274 8.44 22.45 -0.73
C LEU A 274 8.32 23.93 -1.11
N ALA A 275 9.09 24.78 -0.43
CA ALA A 275 9.22 26.19 -0.74
C ALA A 275 9.74 26.35 -2.18
N GLY A 276 8.84 26.34 -3.18
CA GLY A 276 9.23 26.35 -4.58
C GLY A 276 8.23 25.87 -5.62
N GLY A 277 6.91 25.91 -5.37
CA GLY A 277 5.88 25.63 -6.38
C GLY A 277 5.35 26.87 -7.09
N GLY A 278 6.22 27.75 -7.60
CA GLY A 278 5.78 28.91 -8.40
C GLY A 278 5.01 28.45 -9.63
N GLY A 279 3.70 28.75 -9.67
CA GLY A 279 2.79 28.31 -10.72
C GLY A 279 3.27 28.61 -12.14
N CYS A 280 3.27 27.59 -12.99
CA CYS A 280 3.31 27.80 -14.43
C CYS A 280 1.92 28.26 -14.90
N GLN A 281 1.64 29.56 -14.78
CA GLN A 281 0.63 30.21 -15.62
C GLN A 281 1.07 30.05 -17.07
N HIS A 282 0.48 29.10 -17.80
CA HIS A 282 0.53 29.10 -19.25
C HIS A 282 -0.38 30.20 -19.81
N GLY A 283 0.08 31.45 -19.68
CA GLY A 283 -0.41 32.59 -20.42
C GLY A 283 0.21 32.59 -21.82
N SER A 284 -0.64 32.50 -22.83
CA SER A 284 -0.32 32.54 -24.24
C SER A 284 0.31 33.87 -24.67
N ALA A 285 1.27 33.77 -25.59
CA ALA A 285 1.61 34.66 -26.72
C ALA A 285 3.07 35.14 -26.75
N GLY A 286 3.79 34.70 -27.79
CA GLY A 286 5.08 35.27 -28.17
C GLY A 286 5.91 34.37 -29.09
N VAL A 287 5.36 33.94 -30.22
CA VAL A 287 6.15 33.28 -31.29
C VAL A 287 7.07 34.33 -31.94
N PRO A 288 8.33 33.98 -32.24
CA PRO A 288 8.80 34.27 -33.59
C PRO A 288 9.29 32.99 -34.27
N ALA A 289 8.92 32.95 -35.56
CA ALA A 289 9.08 31.84 -36.47
C ALA A 289 10.53 31.64 -36.97
N LEU A 290 10.70 30.52 -37.69
CA LEU A 290 11.78 30.13 -38.63
C LEU A 290 12.84 29.21 -37.99
N ALA A 291 13.18 28.04 -38.53
CA ALA A 291 12.73 27.35 -39.72
C ALA A 291 13.04 25.85 -39.58
N THR A 292 12.11 25.02 -40.02
CA THR A 292 12.24 23.58 -40.21
C THR A 292 13.15 23.26 -41.41
N ALA A 293 14.04 22.28 -41.26
CA ALA A 293 14.57 21.52 -42.39
C ALA A 293 14.66 20.04 -42.00
N ALA A 294 13.72 19.26 -42.53
CA ALA A 294 13.76 17.81 -42.56
C ALA A 294 14.64 17.33 -43.72
N ALA A 295 15.34 16.20 -43.55
CA ALA A 295 15.68 15.31 -44.66
C ALA A 295 16.01 13.91 -44.15
N MET A 296 15.02 13.01 -44.26
CA MET A 296 15.26 11.57 -44.43
C MET A 296 15.91 11.34 -45.80
N ALA A 297 16.92 10.46 -45.87
CA ALA A 297 17.34 9.87 -47.14
C ALA A 297 17.70 8.39 -46.97
N VAL A 298 16.84 7.59 -47.58
CA VAL A 298 16.85 6.14 -47.71
C VAL A 298 17.92 5.68 -48.71
N LEU A 299 18.45 4.48 -48.48
CA LEU A 299 19.21 3.65 -49.41
C LEU A 299 18.70 3.70 -50.85
N ALA A 300 19.61 3.95 -51.81
CA ALA A 300 19.46 3.46 -53.17
C ALA A 300 20.83 3.24 -53.81
N ALA A 301 21.05 2.02 -54.24
CA ALA A 301 22.22 1.57 -54.97
C ALA A 301 22.31 2.20 -56.36
N TRP A 302 23.51 2.23 -56.96
CA TRP A 302 23.84 1.47 -58.17
C TRP A 302 25.25 1.82 -58.69
N ARG A 303 26.09 0.80 -58.67
CA ARG A 303 26.99 0.35 -59.75
C ARG A 303 27.69 1.38 -60.66
N ARG A 304 29.02 1.23 -60.63
CA ARG A 304 29.97 1.13 -61.76
C ARG A 304 30.07 2.34 -62.68
N VAL A 305 31.26 2.94 -62.75
CA VAL A 305 32.24 2.74 -63.84
C VAL A 305 33.40 3.71 -63.61
N ARG A 306 34.62 3.17 -63.59
CA ARG A 306 35.95 3.73 -63.96
C ARG A 306 36.97 2.93 -63.12
N ARG A 307 37.47 1.76 -63.56
CA ARG A 307 38.48 1.60 -64.61
C ARG A 307 39.42 2.81 -64.69
N ARG A 308 40.49 2.76 -63.88
CA ARG A 308 41.90 2.91 -64.28
C ARG A 308 42.78 2.51 -63.09
N MET A 309 43.01 1.22 -62.93
CA MET A 309 44.31 0.53 -63.05
C MET A 309 44.02 -0.97 -63.11
#